data_AF-A0AAN7PAR5-F1
#
_entry.id   AF-A0AAN7PAR5-F1
#
_cell.length_a   1.000
_cell.length_b   1.000
_cell.length_c   1.000
_cell.angle_alpha   90.00
_cell.angle_beta   90.00
_cell.angle_gamma   90.00
#
_symmetry.space_group_name_H-M   'P 1'
#
loop_
_entity.id
_entity.type
_entity.pdbx_description
1 polymer ?
#
loop_
_entity_poly.entity_id
_entity_poly.type
_entity_poly.pdbx_seq_one_letter_code
_entity_poly.pdbx_strand_id
1 'polypeptide(L)'
;MSTSNDFEKNLYKLLNNAVFGKTMENIRKHKVVKLINRWHGRYGAEHYIAQPNFHSRTIFDNNTVAIEMNKNEIIFNKPIYVGMCILDISKTYLYNFHYEYMLKKFGHQNCRLLYTDTDSLIYNLYHNNIYDSIKTDFHMFDTSDYDEDNIFGISRLNKKVLGLMKDECSGRVMLEFVGIKSKLYSFKVQCDSSNTYEVVKKAKGVVDNVVRNTISFEDYLNCVRENTTLLREQRSIRSSKHDIFSIKQNKIALAGNDDKRYILSDGVNTLAWGHYLLEY
;
A
#
# COMPACT_ATOMS: atom_id res chain seq x y z
N MET A 1 -6.26 -25.48 -4.99
CA MET A 1 -5.92 -26.11 -3.70
C MET A 1 -6.73 -25.42 -2.61
N SER A 2 -7.67 -26.13 -1.97
CA SER A 2 -8.43 -25.61 -0.82
C SER A 2 -7.59 -25.81 0.44
N THR A 3 -6.99 -24.74 0.96
CA THR A 3 -6.21 -24.76 2.20
C THR A 3 -7.11 -24.45 3.39
N SER A 4 -7.05 -25.26 4.43
CA SER A 4 -7.84 -25.13 5.66
C SER A 4 -7.20 -24.23 6.73
N ASN A 5 -5.91 -23.91 6.60
CA ASN A 5 -5.18 -23.06 7.55
C ASN A 5 -4.71 -21.74 6.90
N ASP A 6 -4.79 -20.64 7.66
CA ASP A 6 -4.32 -19.32 7.27
C ASP A 6 -2.82 -19.29 6.93
N PHE A 7 -2.00 -20.11 7.60
CA PHE A 7 -0.58 -20.23 7.28
C PHE A 7 -0.36 -20.65 5.83
N GLU A 8 -1.01 -21.73 5.39
CA GLU A 8 -0.87 -22.25 4.03
C GLU A 8 -1.41 -21.25 3.01
N LYS A 9 -2.57 -20.64 3.30
CA LYS A 9 -3.15 -19.58 2.46
C LYS A 9 -2.16 -18.45 2.23
N ASN A 10 -1.48 -18.00 3.29
CA ASN A 10 -0.46 -16.95 3.21
C ASN A 10 0.79 -17.41 2.46
N LEU A 11 1.23 -18.66 2.66
CA LEU A 11 2.37 -19.24 1.94
C LEU A 11 2.12 -19.27 0.43
N TYR A 12 1.00 -19.82 -0.02
CA TYR A 12 0.69 -19.89 -1.46
C TYR A 12 0.49 -18.50 -2.08
N LYS A 13 -0.12 -17.56 -1.34
CA LYS A 13 -0.20 -16.15 -1.76
C LYS A 13 1.20 -15.55 -1.94
N LEU A 14 2.11 -15.81 -1.00
CA LEU A 14 3.48 -15.35 -1.07
C LEU A 14 4.23 -15.96 -2.26
N LEU A 15 4.08 -17.26 -2.52
CA LEU A 15 4.75 -17.93 -3.65
C LEU A 15 4.37 -17.28 -4.99
N ASN A 16 3.09 -17.04 -5.23
CA ASN A 16 2.62 -16.36 -6.45
C ASN A 16 3.19 -14.93 -6.55
N ASN A 17 3.12 -14.16 -5.46
CA ASN A 17 3.61 -12.78 -5.44
C ASN A 17 5.15 -12.70 -5.57
N ALA A 18 5.87 -13.67 -5.01
CA ALA A 18 7.32 -13.72 -5.06
C ALA A 18 7.85 -14.02 -6.47
N VAL A 19 7.19 -14.91 -7.21
CA VAL A 19 7.52 -15.19 -8.63
C VAL A 19 7.37 -13.91 -9.45
N PHE A 20 6.24 -13.22 -9.32
CA PHE A 20 6.04 -11.90 -9.95
C PHE A 20 7.15 -10.91 -9.55
N GLY A 21 7.41 -10.74 -8.25
CA GLY A 21 8.43 -9.82 -7.76
C GLY A 21 9.84 -10.15 -8.27
N LYS A 22 10.13 -11.44 -8.52
CA LYS A 22 11.42 -11.89 -9.06
C LYS A 22 11.61 -11.48 -10.53
N THR A 23 10.54 -11.43 -11.33
CA THR A 23 10.62 -10.94 -12.72
C THR A 23 11.01 -9.46 -12.79
N MET A 24 10.61 -8.67 -11.79
CA MET A 24 10.88 -7.23 -11.68
C MET A 24 12.10 -6.89 -10.82
N GLU A 25 12.95 -7.88 -10.51
CA GLU A 25 14.12 -7.68 -9.66
C GLU A 25 15.11 -6.68 -10.28
N ASN A 26 15.40 -5.60 -9.55
CA ASN A 26 16.37 -4.60 -9.99
C ASN A 26 17.81 -5.03 -9.66
N ILE A 27 18.47 -5.66 -10.63
CA ILE A 27 19.85 -6.17 -10.52
C ILE A 27 20.86 -5.04 -10.25
N ARG A 28 20.57 -3.79 -10.66
CA ARG A 28 21.45 -2.64 -10.42
C ARG A 28 21.61 -2.33 -8.94
N LYS A 29 20.62 -2.69 -8.11
CA LYS A 29 20.66 -2.48 -6.65
C LYS A 29 21.41 -3.58 -5.90
N HIS A 30 21.85 -4.64 -6.57
CA HIS A 30 22.64 -5.69 -5.93
C HIS A 30 24.01 -5.16 -5.54
N LYS A 31 24.34 -5.29 -4.26
CA LYS A 31 25.60 -4.83 -3.69
C LYS A 31 26.59 -5.99 -3.60
N VAL A 32 27.87 -5.72 -3.86
CA VAL A 32 28.95 -6.65 -3.56
C VAL A 32 29.56 -6.21 -2.24
N VAL A 33 29.35 -6.98 -1.19
CA VAL A 33 29.91 -6.69 0.14
C VAL A 33 30.97 -7.73 0.47
N LYS A 34 32.14 -7.26 0.92
CA LYS A 34 33.24 -8.09 1.40
C LYS A 34 33.42 -7.85 2.89
N LEU A 35 33.35 -8.90 3.69
CA LEU A 35 33.68 -8.86 5.11
C LEU A 35 35.16 -9.19 5.27
N ILE A 36 35.92 -8.26 5.83
CA ILE A 36 37.38 -8.34 5.90
C ILE A 36 37.82 -8.17 7.35
N ASN A 37 38.79 -8.98 7.76
CA ASN A 37 39.32 -8.99 9.13
C ASN A 37 40.82 -8.63 9.25
N ARG A 38 41.39 -8.09 8.17
CA ARG A 38 42.80 -7.68 8.13
C ARG A 38 42.98 -6.45 7.26
N TRP A 39 43.88 -5.56 7.66
CA TRP A 39 44.13 -4.33 6.92
C TRP A 39 44.98 -4.57 5.66
N HIS A 40 46.13 -5.23 5.80
CA HIS A 40 47.09 -5.43 4.72
C HIS A 40 46.92 -6.75 3.94
N GLY A 41 47.58 -6.83 2.79
CA GLY A 41 47.71 -8.02 1.94
C GLY A 41 46.76 -8.04 0.74
N ARG A 42 46.91 -9.06 -0.11
CA ARG A 42 46.17 -9.21 -1.39
C ARG A 42 44.64 -9.21 -1.24
N TYR A 43 44.12 -9.51 -0.06
CA TYR A 43 42.70 -9.43 0.27
C TYR A 43 42.46 -8.67 1.58
N GLY A 44 43.35 -7.73 1.91
CA GLY A 44 43.18 -6.81 3.02
C GLY A 44 42.23 -5.68 2.68
N ALA A 45 41.78 -4.95 3.69
CA ALA A 45 40.88 -3.81 3.52
C ALA A 45 41.50 -2.73 2.62
N GLU A 46 42.79 -2.48 2.77
CA GLU A 46 43.57 -1.53 1.95
C GLU A 46 43.45 -1.84 0.46
N HIS A 47 43.59 -3.12 0.08
CA HIS A 47 43.50 -3.56 -1.31
C HIS A 47 42.15 -3.21 -1.95
N TYR A 48 41.05 -3.50 -1.27
CA TYR A 48 39.71 -3.23 -1.81
C TYR A 48 39.34 -1.74 -1.78
N ILE A 49 39.80 -0.98 -0.78
CA ILE A 49 39.60 0.48 -0.72
C ILE A 49 40.31 1.18 -1.88
N ALA A 50 41.48 0.68 -2.28
CA ALA A 50 42.25 1.24 -3.40
C ALA A 50 41.66 0.90 -4.78
N GLN A 51 40.70 -0.01 -4.88
CA GLN A 51 40.09 -0.36 -6.17
C GLN A 51 39.14 0.76 -6.65
N PRO A 52 39.08 1.01 -7.97
CA PRO A 52 38.28 2.11 -8.54
C PRO A 52 36.77 1.95 -8.33
N ASN A 53 36.31 0.72 -8.06
CA ASN A 53 34.91 0.42 -7.79
C ASN A 53 34.59 0.34 -6.30
N PHE A 54 35.48 0.79 -5.43
CA PHE A 54 35.14 1.01 -4.02
C PHE A 54 33.95 1.98 -3.90
N HIS A 55 32.95 1.61 -3.10
CA HIS A 55 31.80 2.46 -2.84
C HIS A 55 31.84 3.05 -1.42
N SER A 56 31.90 2.18 -0.42
CA SER A 56 31.88 2.62 0.98
C SER A 56 32.46 1.55 1.90
N ARG A 57 32.69 1.91 3.16
CA ARG A 57 33.08 0.97 4.23
C ARG A 57 32.26 1.19 5.48
N THR A 58 31.97 0.10 6.18
CA THR A 58 31.38 0.11 7.53
C THR A 58 32.27 -0.69 8.46
N ILE A 59 32.84 -0.03 9.45
CA ILE A 59 33.63 -0.68 10.52
C ILE A 59 32.64 -1.14 11.58
N PHE A 60 32.63 -2.44 11.88
CA PHE A 60 31.79 -3.02 12.93
C PHE A 60 32.52 -3.02 14.27
N ASP A 61 33.77 -3.50 14.25
CA ASP A 61 34.64 -3.55 15.42
C ASP A 61 36.11 -3.41 14.98
N ASN A 62 37.05 -3.57 15.92
CA ASN A 62 38.49 -3.43 15.66
C ASN A 62 39.04 -4.45 14.66
N ASN A 63 38.34 -5.57 14.46
CA ASN A 63 38.80 -6.72 13.68
C ASN A 63 37.91 -7.00 12.46
N THR A 64 36.83 -6.23 12.23
CA THR A 64 35.86 -6.52 11.16
C THR A 64 35.39 -5.26 10.46
N VAL A 65 35.59 -5.23 9.14
CA VAL A 65 35.08 -4.18 8.25
C VAL A 65 34.30 -4.80 7.10
N ALA A 66 33.11 -4.25 6.83
CA ALA A 66 32.40 -4.46 5.57
C ALA A 66 32.86 -3.42 4.55
N ILE A 67 33.31 -3.89 3.39
CA ILE A 67 33.64 -3.06 2.24
C ILE A 67 32.57 -3.31 1.17
N GLU A 68 31.85 -2.24 0.82
CA GLU A 68 30.89 -2.25 -0.27
C GLU A 68 31.58 -1.84 -1.57
N MET A 69 31.42 -2.66 -2.59
CA MET A 69 31.98 -2.48 -3.93
C MET A 69 30.85 -2.29 -4.94
N ASN A 70 31.03 -1.35 -5.87
CA ASN A 70 30.20 -1.20 -7.05
C ASN A 70 30.44 -2.38 -8.00
N LYS A 71 29.38 -2.79 -8.71
CA LYS A 71 29.50 -3.76 -9.80
C LYS A 71 30.05 -3.07 -11.04
N ASN A 72 31.14 -3.61 -11.60
CA ASN A 72 31.70 -3.11 -12.86
C ASN A 72 30.88 -3.54 -14.07
N GLU A 73 30.24 -4.71 -13.98
CA GLU A 73 29.41 -5.28 -15.04
C GLU A 73 28.06 -5.72 -14.44
N ILE A 74 26.98 -5.42 -15.16
CA ILE A 74 25.61 -5.77 -14.77
C ILE A 74 24.98 -6.53 -15.92
N ILE A 75 24.69 -7.82 -15.69
CA ILE A 75 23.99 -8.66 -16.65
C ILE A 75 22.48 -8.57 -16.39
N PHE A 76 21.71 -8.08 -17.36
CA PHE A 76 20.25 -8.04 -17.31
C PHE A 76 19.65 -9.41 -17.63
N ASN A 77 19.55 -10.27 -16.62
CA ASN A 77 19.02 -11.64 -16.74
C ASN A 77 17.64 -11.82 -16.11
N LYS A 78 16.85 -10.74 -15.99
CA LYS A 78 15.49 -10.79 -15.42
C LYS A 78 14.47 -10.49 -16.52
N PRO A 79 13.39 -11.28 -16.63
CA PRO A 79 12.35 -11.07 -17.63
C PRO A 79 11.41 -9.93 -17.20
N ILE A 80 11.93 -8.71 -17.12
CA ILE A 80 11.21 -7.52 -16.62
C ILE A 80 9.91 -7.26 -17.41
N TYR A 81 9.91 -7.56 -18.71
CA TYR A 81 8.75 -7.41 -19.58
C TYR A 81 7.54 -8.23 -19.09
N VAL A 82 7.77 -9.43 -18.51
CA VAL A 82 6.68 -10.25 -17.94
C VAL A 82 6.00 -9.52 -16.80
N GLY A 83 6.78 -8.94 -15.88
CA GLY A 83 6.24 -8.19 -14.77
C GLY A 83 5.52 -6.90 -15.20
N MET A 84 6.02 -6.22 -16.24
CA MET A 84 5.31 -5.08 -16.85
C MET A 84 3.95 -5.49 -17.41
N CYS A 85 3.90 -6.56 -18.21
CA CYS A 85 2.64 -7.05 -18.77
C CYS A 85 1.63 -7.44 -17.68
N ILE A 86 2.07 -8.10 -16.61
CA ILE A 86 1.20 -8.46 -15.48
C ILE A 86 0.62 -7.20 -14.82
N LEU A 87 1.43 -6.17 -14.58
CA LEU A 87 0.97 -4.91 -14.00
C LEU A 87 -0.04 -4.18 -14.89
N ASP A 88 0.20 -4.17 -16.20
CA ASP A 88 -0.71 -3.50 -17.13
C ASP A 88 -2.03 -4.26 -17.26
N ILE A 89 -2.00 -5.59 -17.35
CA ILE A 89 -3.20 -6.43 -17.28
C ILE A 89 -3.96 -6.16 -15.98
N SER A 90 -3.27 -6.12 -14.83
CA SER A 90 -3.91 -5.84 -13.54
C SER A 90 -4.61 -4.47 -13.51
N LYS A 91 -4.03 -3.42 -14.11
CA LYS A 91 -4.69 -2.12 -14.23
C LYS A 91 -5.91 -2.18 -15.15
N THR A 92 -5.85 -2.93 -16.25
CA THR A 92 -7.00 -3.06 -17.17
C THR A 92 -8.21 -3.66 -16.48
N TYR A 93 -8.05 -4.63 -15.57
CA TYR A 93 -9.17 -5.14 -14.76
C TYR A 93 -9.81 -4.04 -13.90
N LEU A 94 -8.98 -3.23 -13.23
CA LEU A 94 -9.46 -2.14 -12.37
C LEU A 94 -10.17 -1.04 -13.18
N TYR A 95 -9.59 -0.67 -14.33
CA TYR A 95 -10.14 0.32 -15.25
C TYR A 95 -11.43 -0.17 -15.90
N ASN A 96 -11.49 -1.43 -16.32
CA ASN A 96 -12.70 -2.03 -16.85
C ASN A 96 -13.82 -2.00 -15.81
N PHE A 97 -13.54 -2.37 -14.56
CA PHE A 97 -14.53 -2.26 -13.49
C PHE A 97 -15.00 -0.81 -13.25
N HIS A 98 -14.09 0.15 -13.26
CA HIS A 98 -14.44 1.56 -13.07
C HIS A 98 -15.23 2.15 -14.24
N TYR A 99 -14.68 2.11 -15.45
CA TYR A 99 -15.23 2.78 -16.62
C TYR A 99 -16.37 2.00 -17.27
N GLU A 100 -16.22 0.68 -17.42
CA GLU A 100 -17.19 -0.12 -18.17
C GLU A 100 -18.35 -0.62 -17.31
N TYR A 101 -18.15 -0.78 -16.00
CA TYR A 101 -19.20 -1.22 -15.08
C TYR A 101 -19.72 -0.08 -14.20
N MET A 102 -18.92 0.45 -13.28
CA MET A 102 -19.39 1.44 -12.28
C MET A 102 -19.94 2.72 -12.92
N LEU A 103 -19.21 3.32 -13.86
CA LEU A 103 -19.64 4.58 -14.49
C LEU A 103 -20.82 4.38 -15.45
N LYS A 104 -20.91 3.25 -16.16
CA LYS A 104 -22.07 2.96 -17.01
C LYS A 104 -23.34 2.65 -16.22
N LYS A 105 -23.21 1.94 -15.10
CA LYS A 105 -24.35 1.54 -14.25
C LYS A 105 -24.92 2.72 -13.46
N PHE A 106 -24.06 3.53 -12.84
CA PHE A 106 -24.48 4.59 -11.93
C PHE A 106 -24.43 6.00 -12.54
N GLY A 107 -23.64 6.19 -13.60
CA GLY A 107 -23.43 7.49 -14.23
C GLY A 107 -22.41 8.37 -13.47
N HIS A 108 -21.77 9.28 -14.20
CA HIS A 108 -20.74 10.18 -13.65
C HIS A 108 -21.24 11.10 -12.53
N GLN A 109 -22.52 11.47 -12.53
CA GLN A 109 -23.10 12.37 -11.53
C GLN A 109 -23.37 11.66 -10.21
N ASN A 110 -23.66 10.36 -10.24
CA ASN A 110 -24.01 9.59 -9.05
C ASN A 110 -22.88 8.69 -8.55
N CYS A 111 -21.78 8.56 -9.30
CA CYS A 111 -20.64 7.73 -8.94
C CYS A 111 -19.36 8.55 -8.92
N ARG A 112 -18.87 8.80 -7.70
CA ARG A 112 -17.65 9.56 -7.47
C ARG A 112 -16.57 8.68 -6.86
N LEU A 113 -15.46 8.50 -7.58
CA LEU A 113 -14.28 7.81 -7.06
C LEU A 113 -13.54 8.71 -6.06
N LEU A 114 -13.45 8.29 -4.81
CA LEU A 114 -12.78 9.02 -3.74
C LEU A 114 -11.32 8.62 -3.57
N TYR A 115 -11.01 7.34 -3.75
CA TYR A 115 -9.66 6.81 -3.49
C TYR A 115 -9.40 5.52 -4.28
N THR A 116 -8.13 5.29 -4.61
CA THR A 116 -7.65 4.03 -5.20
C THR A 116 -6.27 3.65 -4.66
N ASP A 117 -6.06 2.35 -4.40
CA ASP A 117 -4.74 1.78 -4.11
C ASP A 117 -4.62 0.38 -4.69
N THR A 118 -3.78 0.24 -5.72
CA THR A 118 -3.38 -1.02 -6.39
C THR A 118 -4.55 -1.80 -6.98
N ASP A 119 -5.37 -2.42 -6.13
CA ASP A 119 -6.49 -3.31 -6.42
C ASP A 119 -7.81 -2.89 -5.74
N SER A 120 -7.80 -1.74 -5.05
CA SER A 120 -8.97 -1.23 -4.31
C SER A 120 -9.47 0.11 -4.85
N LEU A 121 -10.78 0.32 -4.73
CA LEU A 121 -11.51 1.53 -5.12
C LEU A 121 -12.49 1.90 -4.00
N ILE A 122 -12.56 3.17 -3.63
CA ILE A 122 -13.55 3.68 -2.68
C ILE A 122 -14.43 4.67 -3.42
N TYR A 123 -15.74 4.41 -3.40
CA TYR A 123 -16.73 5.21 -4.09
C TYR A 123 -17.64 5.94 -3.11
N ASN A 124 -18.04 7.15 -3.48
CA ASN A 124 -19.25 7.78 -2.99
C ASN A 124 -20.34 7.62 -4.04
N LEU A 125 -21.46 7.00 -3.66
CA LEU A 125 -22.58 6.72 -4.54
C LEU A 125 -23.81 7.49 -4.09
N TYR A 126 -24.41 8.26 -4.99
CA TYR A 126 -25.64 9.03 -4.71
C TYR A 126 -26.87 8.29 -5.23
N HIS A 127 -27.96 8.34 -4.45
CA HIS A 127 -29.30 7.88 -4.83
C HIS A 127 -29.42 6.42 -5.30
N ASN A 128 -28.40 5.58 -5.11
CA ASN A 128 -28.37 4.20 -5.58
C ASN A 128 -27.89 3.25 -4.50
N ASN A 129 -28.61 2.14 -4.33
CA ASN A 129 -28.19 1.06 -3.46
C ASN A 129 -27.27 0.09 -4.21
N ILE A 130 -25.97 0.18 -3.96
CA ILE A 130 -24.97 -0.72 -4.58
C ILE A 130 -25.22 -2.20 -4.27
N TYR A 131 -25.78 -2.50 -3.09
CA TYR A 131 -25.99 -3.89 -2.66
C TYR A 131 -27.02 -4.60 -3.53
N ASP A 132 -27.99 -3.88 -4.11
CA ASP A 132 -28.92 -4.48 -5.06
C ASP A 132 -28.22 -4.85 -6.38
N SER A 133 -27.26 -4.03 -6.84
CA SER A 133 -26.42 -4.37 -7.99
C SER A 133 -25.46 -5.53 -7.69
N ILE A 134 -24.93 -5.62 -6.47
CA ILE A 134 -24.08 -6.76 -6.06
C ILE A 134 -24.86 -8.07 -6.10
N LYS A 135 -26.14 -8.06 -5.69
CA LYS A 135 -27.02 -9.25 -5.78
C LYS A 135 -27.27 -9.68 -7.21
N THR A 136 -27.60 -8.74 -8.11
CA THR A 136 -27.95 -9.07 -9.49
C THR A 136 -26.73 -9.41 -10.33
N ASP A 137 -25.65 -8.66 -10.14
CA ASP A 137 -24.46 -8.68 -10.98
C ASP A 137 -23.36 -9.54 -10.33
N PHE A 138 -23.72 -10.69 -9.75
CA PHE A 138 -22.81 -11.58 -9.01
C PHE A 138 -21.58 -12.00 -9.83
N HIS A 139 -21.65 -12.01 -11.15
CA HIS A 139 -20.52 -12.31 -12.04
C HIS A 139 -19.41 -11.24 -11.99
N MET A 140 -19.65 -10.08 -11.36
CA MET A 140 -18.66 -9.03 -11.14
C MET A 140 -18.09 -9.05 -9.72
N PHE A 141 -18.70 -9.79 -8.77
CA PHE A 141 -18.39 -9.71 -7.35
C PHE A 141 -18.06 -11.05 -6.68
N ASP A 142 -17.09 -11.03 -5.77
CA ASP A 142 -16.89 -12.07 -4.76
C ASP A 142 -17.67 -11.69 -3.50
N THR A 143 -18.74 -12.45 -3.21
CA THR A 143 -19.63 -12.23 -2.07
C THR A 143 -19.46 -13.29 -0.99
N SER A 144 -18.42 -14.12 -1.08
CA SER A 144 -18.25 -15.29 -0.19
C SER A 144 -18.00 -14.93 1.28
N ASP A 145 -17.53 -13.71 1.52
CA ASP A 145 -17.18 -13.16 2.83
C ASP A 145 -18.35 -12.38 3.49
N TYR A 146 -19.54 -12.36 2.89
CA TYR A 146 -20.76 -11.86 3.54
C TYR A 146 -21.25 -12.87 4.58
N ASP A 147 -21.90 -12.36 5.63
CA ASP A 147 -22.63 -13.18 6.60
C ASP A 147 -23.84 -13.84 5.95
N GLU A 148 -24.21 -15.03 6.41
CA GLU A 148 -25.36 -15.79 5.87
C GLU A 148 -26.67 -15.02 6.04
N ASP A 149 -26.83 -14.34 7.18
CA ASP A 149 -28.02 -13.57 7.54
C ASP A 149 -27.82 -12.05 7.33
N ASN A 150 -26.99 -11.65 6.36
CA ASN A 150 -26.75 -10.23 6.10
C ASN A 150 -28.05 -9.47 5.75
N ILE A 151 -28.15 -8.21 6.18
CA ILE A 151 -29.36 -7.38 6.02
C ILE A 151 -29.77 -7.14 4.56
N PHE A 152 -28.86 -7.37 3.61
CA PHE A 152 -29.15 -7.22 2.19
C PHE A 152 -29.65 -8.53 1.57
N GLY A 153 -29.52 -9.68 2.22
CA GLY A 153 -29.86 -10.98 1.62
C GLY A 153 -28.95 -11.35 0.45
N ILE A 154 -27.67 -10.92 0.48
CA ILE A 154 -26.67 -11.30 -0.53
C ILE A 154 -26.24 -12.74 -0.30
N SER A 155 -26.33 -13.59 -1.33
CA SER A 155 -25.85 -14.98 -1.26
C SER A 155 -24.32 -15.05 -1.31
N ARG A 156 -23.74 -16.03 -0.62
CA ARG A 156 -22.28 -16.25 -0.54
C ARG A 156 -21.77 -17.02 -1.78
N LEU A 157 -21.22 -16.30 -2.75
CA LEU A 157 -20.77 -16.85 -4.03
C LEU A 157 -19.32 -16.50 -4.34
N ASN A 158 -18.74 -17.19 -5.33
CA ASN A 158 -17.49 -16.83 -6.00
C ASN A 158 -16.22 -16.72 -5.15
N LYS A 159 -16.13 -17.50 -4.06
CA LYS A 159 -14.99 -17.50 -3.15
C LYS A 159 -13.64 -17.61 -3.87
N LYS A 160 -12.88 -16.51 -3.85
CA LYS A 160 -11.53 -16.38 -4.44
C LYS A 160 -11.48 -16.62 -5.95
N VAL A 161 -12.57 -16.33 -6.67
CA VAL A 161 -12.55 -16.32 -8.14
C VAL A 161 -11.76 -15.10 -8.61
N LEU A 162 -10.84 -15.31 -9.56
CA LEU A 162 -9.94 -14.25 -10.04
C LEU A 162 -10.71 -13.19 -10.85
N GLY A 163 -10.33 -11.93 -10.66
CA GLY A 163 -10.87 -10.79 -11.43
C GLY A 163 -12.19 -10.23 -10.92
N LEU A 164 -12.80 -10.84 -9.90
CA LEU A 164 -14.01 -10.33 -9.27
C LEU A 164 -13.67 -9.34 -8.15
N MET A 165 -14.50 -8.30 -8.02
CA MET A 165 -14.35 -7.30 -6.97
C MET A 165 -15.01 -7.79 -5.68
N LYS A 166 -14.37 -7.56 -4.55
CA LYS A 166 -14.94 -7.86 -3.24
C LYS A 166 -15.43 -6.57 -2.58
N ASP A 167 -16.55 -6.63 -1.87
CA ASP A 167 -16.87 -5.64 -0.85
C ASP A 167 -16.03 -5.87 0.41
N GLU A 168 -15.06 -4.98 0.64
CA GLU A 168 -14.12 -5.09 1.76
C GLU A 168 -14.80 -4.93 3.13
N CYS A 169 -15.98 -4.31 3.19
CA CYS A 169 -16.73 -4.13 4.44
C CYS A 169 -17.74 -5.27 4.70
N SER A 170 -17.84 -6.25 3.81
CA SER A 170 -18.74 -7.42 3.92
C SER A 170 -20.19 -7.04 4.23
N GLY A 171 -20.73 -6.01 3.55
CA GLY A 171 -22.08 -5.50 3.76
C GLY A 171 -22.17 -4.38 4.79
N ARG A 172 -21.15 -4.11 5.59
CA ARG A 172 -21.22 -3.01 6.55
C ARG A 172 -21.03 -1.66 5.84
N VAL A 173 -21.99 -0.76 6.01
CA VAL A 173 -22.02 0.52 5.28
C VAL A 173 -20.91 1.45 5.76
N MET A 174 -20.10 1.95 4.81
CA MET A 174 -19.14 3.04 5.07
C MET A 174 -19.89 4.38 5.17
N LEU A 175 -19.83 5.02 6.34
CA LEU A 175 -20.58 6.24 6.65
C LEU A 175 -19.81 7.51 6.30
N GLU A 176 -18.52 7.53 6.62
CA GLU A 176 -17.64 8.68 6.40
C GLU A 176 -16.27 8.23 5.93
N PHE A 177 -15.67 8.99 5.02
CA PHE A 177 -14.33 8.74 4.49
C PHE A 177 -13.50 10.02 4.47
N VAL A 178 -12.24 9.92 4.89
CA VAL A 178 -11.24 10.99 4.80
C VAL A 178 -9.96 10.42 4.19
N GLY A 179 -9.60 10.91 3.01
CA GLY A 179 -8.33 10.58 2.34
C GLY A 179 -7.41 11.79 2.34
N ILE A 180 -6.24 11.66 2.98
CA ILE A 180 -5.23 12.75 2.99
C ILE A 180 -4.29 12.59 1.79
N LYS A 181 -3.74 11.38 1.62
CA LYS A 181 -2.85 11.03 0.51
C LYS A 181 -2.83 9.53 0.29
N SER A 182 -2.10 9.09 -0.74
CA SER A 182 -1.89 7.66 -1.01
C SER A 182 -1.41 6.92 0.26
N LYS A 183 -2.17 5.89 0.66
CA LYS A 183 -1.93 5.03 1.84
C LYS A 183 -2.00 5.77 3.19
N LEU A 184 -2.67 6.92 3.22
CA LEU A 184 -2.97 7.71 4.41
C LEU A 184 -4.44 8.16 4.39
N TYR A 185 -5.32 7.38 5.02
CA TYR A 185 -6.77 7.59 5.00
C TYR A 185 -7.45 6.93 6.21
N SER A 186 -8.68 7.35 6.48
CA SER A 186 -9.51 6.82 7.56
C SER A 186 -10.97 6.79 7.14
N PHE A 187 -11.73 5.83 7.63
CA PHE A 187 -13.17 5.74 7.37
C PHE A 187 -13.94 5.11 8.53
N LYS A 188 -15.21 5.47 8.65
CA LYS A 188 -16.16 4.91 9.62
C LYS A 188 -17.05 3.89 8.95
N VAL A 189 -17.23 2.74 9.59
CA VAL A 189 -18.09 1.65 9.13
C VAL A 189 -19.17 1.40 10.18
N GLN A 190 -20.41 1.24 9.75
CA GLN A 190 -21.53 0.94 10.64
C GLN A 190 -21.39 -0.46 11.27
N CYS A 191 -21.74 -0.59 12.54
CA CYS A 191 -21.81 -1.88 13.24
C CYS A 191 -23.24 -2.45 13.20
N ASP A 192 -23.38 -3.77 13.08
CA ASP A 192 -24.67 -4.44 12.81
C ASP A 192 -25.71 -4.32 13.94
N SER A 193 -25.30 -3.94 15.15
CA SER A 193 -26.12 -4.10 16.37
C SER A 193 -26.28 -2.83 17.23
N SER A 194 -25.80 -1.67 16.76
CA SER A 194 -26.01 -0.38 17.48
C SER A 194 -25.77 0.83 16.56
N ASN A 195 -26.19 2.03 17.00
CA ASN A 195 -25.87 3.30 16.33
C ASN A 195 -24.38 3.69 16.51
N THR A 196 -23.49 2.71 16.60
CA THR A 196 -22.04 2.85 16.76
C THR A 196 -21.33 2.54 15.45
N TYR A 197 -20.07 2.97 15.37
CA TYR A 197 -19.24 2.80 14.20
C TYR A 197 -17.85 2.29 14.58
N GLU A 198 -17.27 1.47 13.70
CA GLU A 198 -15.86 1.10 13.73
C GLU A 198 -15.05 2.11 12.91
N VAL A 199 -13.88 2.51 13.42
CA VAL A 199 -12.96 3.41 12.70
C VAL A 199 -11.78 2.62 12.15
N VAL A 200 -11.68 2.55 10.83
CA VAL A 200 -10.52 1.98 10.14
C VAL A 200 -9.53 3.09 9.84
N LYS A 201 -8.29 2.93 10.31
CA LYS A 201 -7.21 3.92 10.17
C LYS A 201 -6.04 3.34 9.40
N LYS A 202 -5.59 4.02 8.35
CA LYS A 202 -4.40 3.67 7.57
C LYS A 202 -3.43 4.83 7.55
N ALA A 203 -2.22 4.61 8.08
CA ALA A 203 -1.14 5.59 8.06
C ALA A 203 0.21 4.92 7.75
N LYS A 204 0.50 4.77 6.45
CA LYS A 204 1.72 4.09 6.02
C LYS A 204 2.97 4.77 6.57
N GLY A 205 3.83 3.97 7.21
CA GLY A 205 5.10 4.40 7.77
C GLY A 205 5.04 4.74 9.26
N VAL A 206 3.86 4.79 9.85
CA VAL A 206 3.66 4.88 11.31
C VAL A 206 3.44 3.48 11.86
N VAL A 207 3.93 3.19 13.06
CA VAL A 207 3.73 1.89 13.72
C VAL A 207 2.25 1.68 14.06
N ASP A 208 1.69 0.52 13.75
CA ASP A 208 0.26 0.21 13.88
C ASP A 208 -0.31 0.48 15.28
N ASN A 209 0.44 0.19 16.35
CA ASN A 209 -0.01 0.45 17.71
C ASN A 209 -0.20 1.95 17.99
N VAL A 210 0.68 2.79 17.43
CA VAL A 210 0.58 4.25 17.55
C VAL A 210 -0.66 4.74 16.78
N VAL A 211 -0.89 4.23 15.57
CA VAL A 211 -2.09 4.55 14.78
C VAL A 211 -3.36 4.16 15.52
N ARG A 212 -3.39 2.94 16.10
CA ARG A 212 -4.56 2.42 16.81
C ARG A 212 -4.90 3.23 18.06
N ASN A 213 -3.91 3.61 18.86
CA ASN A 213 -4.16 4.13 20.21
C ASN A 213 -4.03 5.66 20.33
N THR A 214 -3.39 6.35 19.38
CA THR A 214 -3.04 7.78 19.54
C THR A 214 -3.52 8.69 18.41
N ILE A 215 -4.14 8.12 17.37
CA ILE A 215 -4.69 8.86 16.23
C ILE A 215 -6.17 8.51 16.14
N SER A 216 -7.02 9.52 16.16
CA SER A 216 -8.47 9.43 16.03
C SER A 216 -8.90 9.65 14.58
N PHE A 217 -10.18 9.45 14.27
CA PHE A 217 -10.73 9.85 12.97
C PHE A 217 -10.68 11.38 12.79
N GLU A 218 -10.96 12.12 13.85
CA GLU A 218 -10.99 13.59 13.84
C GLU A 218 -9.62 14.19 13.52
N ASP A 219 -8.53 13.54 13.96
CA ASP A 219 -7.18 13.93 13.58
C ASP A 219 -6.97 13.94 12.05
N TYR A 220 -7.57 12.98 11.32
CA TYR A 220 -7.51 12.98 9.85
C TYR A 220 -8.35 14.11 9.27
N LEU A 221 -9.53 14.35 9.82
CA LEU A 221 -10.45 15.39 9.35
C LEU A 221 -9.85 16.79 9.53
N ASN A 222 -9.29 17.07 10.71
CA ASN A 222 -8.59 18.32 11.01
C ASN A 222 -7.36 18.49 10.14
N CYS A 223 -6.63 17.41 9.86
CA CYS A 223 -5.47 17.44 8.98
C CYS A 223 -5.82 17.90 7.55
N VAL A 224 -6.97 17.47 7.01
CA VAL A 224 -7.46 17.94 5.69
C VAL A 224 -8.01 19.36 5.77
N ARG A 225 -8.85 19.67 6.77
CA ARG A 225 -9.56 20.96 6.87
C ARG A 225 -8.63 22.12 7.21
N GLU A 226 -7.69 21.90 8.11
CA GLU A 226 -6.81 22.94 8.66
C GLU A 226 -5.40 22.89 8.04
N ASN A 227 -5.15 21.93 7.15
CA ASN A 227 -3.83 21.67 6.56
C ASN A 227 -2.71 21.54 7.61
N THR A 228 -3.00 20.81 8.69
CA THR A 228 -2.07 20.65 9.82
C THR A 228 -1.16 19.44 9.67
N THR A 229 -0.07 19.43 10.43
CA THR A 229 0.84 18.29 10.55
C THR A 229 0.77 17.70 11.94
N LEU A 230 0.50 16.39 12.03
CA LEU A 230 0.44 15.65 13.28
C LEU A 230 1.72 14.86 13.49
N LEU A 231 2.42 15.15 14.59
CA LEU A 231 3.56 14.37 15.04
C LEU A 231 3.14 13.34 16.09
N ARG A 232 3.72 12.14 16.03
CA ARG A 232 3.59 11.12 17.07
C ARG A 232 4.94 10.51 17.40
N GLU A 233 5.15 10.27 18.70
CA GLU A 233 6.25 9.46 19.17
C GLU A 233 5.99 8.00 18.81
N GLN A 234 6.99 7.33 18.27
CA GLN A 234 6.97 5.89 18.08
C GLN A 234 8.30 5.26 18.47
N ARG A 235 8.23 3.99 18.85
CA ARG A 235 9.39 3.17 19.20
C ARG A 235 9.56 2.07 18.16
N SER A 236 10.80 1.80 17.77
CA SER A 236 11.13 0.73 16.84
C SER A 236 12.49 0.13 17.17
N ILE A 237 12.70 -1.12 16.78
CA ILE A 237 14.01 -1.77 16.87
C ILE A 237 14.73 -1.52 15.54
N ARG A 238 15.98 -1.05 15.61
CA ARG A 238 16.83 -0.80 14.44
C ARG A 238 18.20 -1.41 14.66
N SER A 239 18.71 -2.10 13.64
CA SER A 239 20.12 -2.49 13.61
C SER A 239 20.97 -1.38 13.00
N SER A 240 22.09 -1.04 13.64
CA SER A 240 23.10 -0.11 13.13
C SER A 240 24.47 -0.68 13.46
N LYS A 241 25.33 -0.85 12.44
CA LYS A 241 26.66 -1.49 12.60
C LYS A 241 26.61 -2.85 13.31
N HIS A 242 25.63 -3.69 12.97
CA HIS A 242 25.36 -4.99 13.62
C HIS A 242 24.92 -4.95 15.08
N ASP A 243 24.84 -3.78 15.72
CA ASP A 243 24.25 -3.63 17.04
C ASP A 243 22.75 -3.31 16.93
N ILE A 244 21.97 -3.87 17.85
CA ILE A 244 20.52 -3.68 17.91
C ILE A 244 20.20 -2.59 18.92
N PHE A 245 19.44 -1.58 18.49
CA PHE A 245 19.01 -0.46 19.32
C PHE A 245 17.49 -0.37 19.37
N SER A 246 16.98 -0.07 20.55
CA SER A 246 15.62 0.46 20.72
C SER A 246 15.65 1.96 20.52
N ILE A 247 15.09 2.42 19.40
CA ILE A 247 15.04 3.85 19.08
C ILE A 247 13.67 4.44 19.40
N LYS A 248 13.69 5.65 19.96
CA LYS A 248 12.53 6.52 20.11
C LYS A 248 12.64 7.63 19.08
N GLN A 249 11.59 7.85 18.30
CA GLN A 249 11.57 8.88 17.26
C GLN A 249 10.22 9.61 17.24
N ASN A 250 10.25 10.93 17.04
CA ASN A 250 9.06 11.71 16.71
C ASN A 250 8.90 11.71 15.19
N LYS A 251 7.77 11.19 14.71
CA LYS A 251 7.50 11.01 13.29
C LYS A 251 6.28 11.81 12.88
N ILE A 252 6.33 12.37 11.67
CA ILE A 252 5.16 12.92 10.99
C ILE A 252 4.19 11.77 10.71
N ALA A 253 3.10 11.74 11.44
CA ALA A 253 2.08 10.72 11.34
C ALA A 253 1.04 11.08 10.28
N LEU A 254 0.49 12.30 10.35
CA LEU A 254 -0.40 12.88 9.37
C LEU A 254 0.17 14.22 8.88
N ALA A 255 -0.03 14.55 7.62
CA ALA A 255 0.29 15.87 7.08
C ALA A 255 -0.62 16.13 5.88
N GLY A 256 -1.32 17.27 5.90
CA GLY A 256 -2.36 17.65 4.94
C GLY A 256 -1.83 17.92 3.53
N ASN A 257 -0.54 18.20 3.40
CA ASN A 257 0.09 18.36 2.10
C ASN A 257 0.24 17.01 1.37
N ASP A 258 -0.15 17.01 0.09
CA ASP A 258 0.14 15.94 -0.87
C ASP A 258 1.01 16.52 -1.98
N ASP A 259 2.28 16.09 -2.04
CA ASP A 259 3.24 16.53 -3.06
C ASP A 259 2.98 15.90 -4.44
N LYS A 260 2.09 14.90 -4.51
CA LYS A 260 1.80 14.15 -5.75
C LYS A 260 0.57 14.67 -6.49
N ARG A 261 -0.20 15.58 -5.89
CA ARG A 261 -1.43 16.12 -6.46
C ARG A 261 -1.52 17.61 -6.21
N TYR A 262 -2.23 18.31 -7.09
CA TYR A 262 -2.58 19.70 -6.88
C TYR A 262 -3.87 19.76 -6.06
N ILE A 263 -3.83 20.42 -4.90
CA ILE A 263 -5.01 20.63 -4.03
C ILE A 263 -5.74 21.88 -4.53
N LEU A 264 -7.04 21.77 -4.81
CA LEU A 264 -7.88 22.88 -5.26
C LEU A 264 -8.15 23.89 -4.13
N SER A 265 -8.72 25.03 -4.48
CA SER A 265 -9.01 26.13 -3.54
C SER A 265 -9.97 25.75 -2.41
N ASP A 266 -10.74 24.67 -2.57
CA ASP A 266 -11.61 24.13 -1.51
C ASP A 266 -10.85 23.31 -0.46
N GLY A 267 -9.55 23.07 -0.63
CA GLY A 267 -8.70 22.35 0.30
C GLY A 267 -8.94 20.83 0.36
N VAL A 268 -9.87 20.29 -0.43
CA VAL A 268 -10.30 18.87 -0.35
C VAL A 268 -10.15 18.17 -1.69
N ASN A 269 -10.58 18.82 -2.76
CA ASN A 269 -10.55 18.23 -4.09
C ASN A 269 -9.13 18.34 -4.66
N THR A 270 -8.70 17.31 -5.36
CA THR A 270 -7.34 17.25 -5.89
C THR A 270 -7.31 16.81 -7.35
N LEU A 271 -6.45 17.45 -8.13
CA LEU A 271 -6.17 17.08 -9.52
C LEU A 271 -4.76 16.49 -9.62
N ALA A 272 -4.56 15.63 -10.61
CA ALA A 272 -3.20 15.20 -10.96
C ALA A 272 -2.42 16.38 -11.56
N TRP A 273 -1.12 16.42 -11.31
CA TRP A 273 -0.24 17.36 -12.02
C TRP A 273 -0.36 17.16 -13.54
N GLY A 274 -0.49 18.25 -14.30
CA GLY A 274 -0.71 18.24 -15.74
C GLY A 274 -2.16 18.07 -16.19
N HIS A 275 -3.12 18.08 -15.26
CA HIS A 275 -4.55 18.02 -15.61
C HIS A 275 -4.98 19.30 -16.37
N TYR A 276 -5.81 19.16 -17.41
CA TYR A 276 -6.22 20.25 -18.30
C TYR A 276 -6.98 21.41 -17.62
N LEU A 277 -7.51 21.18 -16.41
CA LEU A 277 -8.17 22.20 -15.58
C LEU A 277 -7.19 23.01 -14.73
N LEU A 278 -5.90 22.65 -14.72
CA LEU A 278 -4.86 23.43 -14.07
C LEU A 278 -4.35 24.47 -15.07
N GLU A 279 -4.64 25.73 -14.80
CA GLU A 279 -3.99 26.85 -15.49
C GLU A 279 -2.57 27.00 -14.93
N TYR A 280 -1.59 27.04 -15.83
CA TYR A 280 -0.16 27.17 -15.52
C TYR A 280 0.36 28.54 -15.95
#